data_AF-A0A2S6BZU0-F1
#
_entry.id   AF-A0A2S6BZU0-F1
#
_cell.length_a   1.000
_cell.length_b   1.000
_cell.length_c   1.000
_cell.angle_alpha   90.00
_cell.angle_beta   90.00
_cell.angle_gamma   90.00
#
_symmetry.space_group_name_H-M   'P 1'
#
loop_
_entity.id
_entity.type
_entity.pdbx_description
1 polymer ?
#
loop_
_entity_poly.entity_id
_entity_poly.type
_entity_poly.pdbx_seq_one_letter_code
_entity_poly.pdbx_strand_id
1 'polypeptide(L)'
;MSVPGNINTAPPPSSFDDNNEFYEESRMAKFKRRLKEEPLIPLGCALTCWALYEATRSIKSGDKYRTNRMFRRRIYAQGFTILAMVGGSAYWESDRTKRKEFDGLVAEKQKKERHEAWLKELEARDEEEQELRALRNKLMKARTAEKQDFTQDERKLLEEKQRRDNGQNEDGTDIHILEGQWEEKAGVQLPYTIGHENAGWIHAKGSSVTGLEVGDPVILHPLVTCGLCRACRFGDDVHCENSTFPGINVDGGYAEFLKTTARSVIKLDPKLQPADVAALADAGLTAYHAAAKAAKVLRPGEFCVIIGAGGLGHIGIQVMAAISGATLVVIDQNPDALALAKDIGADHVVQAKDDGSFVDEVLELTGKKGAEAVIDFVAEGGATSTGVKMLRRAGNYYVVGYGENINIPTIDIISTEINFIGNLVGSYNDLSELMVLAAQGKVKLHTQQYKLADFQQAIDDLSAGKVRGRAILVP
;
A
#
# COMPACT_ATOMS: atom_id res chain seq x y z
N MET A 1 41.48 -27.01 -3.56
CA MET A 1 42.06 -26.72 -4.89
C MET A 1 41.52 -27.72 -5.88
N SER A 2 40.66 -27.28 -6.81
CA SER A 2 40.36 -27.99 -8.07
C SER A 2 39.51 -27.06 -8.93
N VAL A 3 39.92 -26.85 -10.19
CA VAL A 3 39.27 -25.97 -11.16
C VAL A 3 38.62 -26.85 -12.23
N PRO A 4 37.32 -26.67 -12.57
CA PRO A 4 36.73 -27.27 -13.76
C PRO A 4 37.26 -26.54 -15.01
N GLY A 5 37.79 -27.30 -15.97
CA GLY A 5 38.57 -26.76 -17.09
C GLY A 5 37.77 -26.37 -18.33
N ASN A 6 38.50 -25.76 -19.27
CA ASN A 6 38.07 -25.49 -20.66
C ASN A 6 37.40 -26.70 -21.33
N ILE A 7 36.38 -26.40 -22.14
CA ILE A 7 36.03 -27.19 -23.32
C ILE A 7 36.08 -26.24 -24.51
N ASN A 8 36.98 -26.49 -25.47
CA ASN A 8 37.01 -25.79 -26.75
C ASN A 8 37.64 -26.68 -27.82
N THR A 9 36.82 -27.18 -28.77
CA THR A 9 37.24 -27.99 -29.93
C THR A 9 36.22 -27.75 -31.07
N ALA A 10 36.70 -27.36 -32.26
CA ALA A 10 35.92 -26.57 -33.23
C ALA A 10 35.66 -27.28 -34.61
N PRO A 11 35.59 -26.58 -35.78
CA PRO A 11 34.37 -26.17 -36.54
C PRO A 11 34.38 -26.83 -37.97
N PRO A 12 33.81 -26.31 -39.10
CA PRO A 12 32.90 -25.17 -39.43
C PRO A 12 31.67 -25.69 -40.25
N PRO A 13 31.13 -25.16 -41.41
CA PRO A 13 31.19 -23.83 -42.08
C PRO A 13 29.88 -23.28 -42.74
N SER A 14 29.91 -21.99 -43.13
CA SER A 14 29.22 -21.35 -44.30
C SER A 14 27.69 -21.14 -44.25
N SER A 15 27.14 -19.96 -44.61
CA SER A 15 27.69 -18.88 -45.45
C SER A 15 27.85 -17.55 -44.73
N PHE A 16 28.93 -16.83 -45.07
CA PHE A 16 29.32 -15.50 -44.58
C PHE A 16 29.94 -15.43 -43.17
N ASP A 17 30.98 -16.23 -42.95
CA ASP A 17 32.09 -15.79 -42.09
C ASP A 17 32.89 -14.71 -42.83
N ASP A 18 32.95 -13.50 -42.26
CA ASP A 18 34.05 -12.54 -42.45
C ASP A 18 34.01 -11.49 -41.32
N ASN A 19 34.43 -11.91 -40.12
CA ASN A 19 35.13 -11.14 -39.06
C ASN A 19 34.85 -11.71 -37.64
N ASN A 20 35.85 -12.40 -37.06
CA ASN A 20 35.81 -12.99 -35.71
C ASN A 20 35.93 -11.97 -34.54
N GLU A 21 35.61 -10.68 -34.74
CA GLU A 21 35.79 -9.61 -33.73
C GLU A 21 34.57 -9.36 -32.82
N PHE A 22 33.50 -10.15 -32.91
CA PHE A 22 32.24 -9.89 -32.18
C PHE A 22 31.95 -10.82 -30.99
N TYR A 23 32.85 -10.81 -30.02
CA TYR A 23 32.62 -11.37 -28.68
C TYR A 23 32.02 -10.33 -27.73
N GLU A 24 31.32 -10.78 -26.69
CA GLU A 24 30.62 -9.94 -25.71
C GLU A 24 31.53 -8.84 -25.11
N GLU A 25 31.38 -7.61 -25.60
CA GLU A 25 32.27 -6.52 -25.18
C GLU A 25 31.97 -6.02 -23.76
N SER A 26 32.96 -6.14 -22.88
CA SER A 26 32.97 -5.41 -21.62
C SER A 26 32.83 -3.88 -21.85
N ARG A 27 32.27 -3.16 -20.86
CA ARG A 27 32.10 -1.69 -20.92
C ARG A 27 33.40 -0.95 -21.27
N MET A 28 34.56 -1.48 -20.85
CA MET A 28 35.87 -0.90 -21.13
C MET A 28 36.35 -1.16 -22.56
N ALA A 29 36.05 -2.33 -23.13
CA ALA A 29 36.31 -2.63 -24.54
C ALA A 29 35.49 -1.70 -25.45
N LYS A 30 34.19 -1.55 -25.17
CA LYS A 30 33.28 -0.65 -25.91
C LYS A 30 33.75 0.81 -25.90
N PHE A 31 34.31 1.28 -24.79
CA PHE A 31 34.91 2.62 -24.69
C PHE A 31 36.20 2.74 -25.52
N LYS A 32 37.13 1.78 -25.36
CA LYS A 32 38.41 1.75 -26.10
C LYS A 32 38.20 1.64 -27.62
N ARG A 33 37.19 0.88 -28.06
CA ARG A 33 36.80 0.75 -29.46
C ARG A 33 36.30 2.08 -30.02
N ARG A 34 35.36 2.76 -29.36
CA ARG A 34 34.90 4.10 -29.79
C ARG A 34 36.03 5.13 -29.89
N LEU A 35 37.01 5.06 -28.98
CA LEU A 35 38.20 5.92 -29.03
C LEU A 35 39.10 5.65 -30.25
N LYS A 36 39.06 4.42 -30.81
CA LYS A 36 39.78 4.00 -32.03
C LYS A 36 38.96 4.26 -33.31
N GLU A 37 37.64 4.07 -33.26
CA GLU A 37 36.71 4.29 -34.39
C GLU A 37 36.49 5.79 -34.68
N GLU A 38 36.44 6.64 -33.65
CA GLU A 38 36.13 8.07 -33.75
C GLU A 38 37.13 8.99 -32.99
N PRO A 39 38.45 8.87 -33.18
CA PRO A 39 39.48 9.58 -32.39
C PRO A 39 39.42 11.12 -32.51
N LEU A 40 38.77 11.63 -33.56
CA LEU A 40 38.63 13.06 -33.81
C LEU A 40 37.56 13.72 -32.91
N ILE A 41 36.59 12.95 -32.37
CA ILE A 41 35.57 13.48 -31.47
C ILE A 41 36.17 13.88 -30.10
N PRO A 42 36.93 13.00 -29.39
CA PRO A 42 37.65 13.41 -28.18
C PRO A 42 38.58 14.61 -28.40
N LEU A 43 39.25 14.68 -29.56
CA LEU A 43 40.12 15.80 -29.92
C LEU A 43 39.34 17.12 -30.05
N GLY A 44 38.20 17.12 -30.77
CA GLY A 44 37.33 18.29 -30.90
C GLY A 44 36.72 18.74 -29.58
N CYS A 45 36.34 17.80 -28.70
CA CYS A 45 35.91 18.08 -27.33
C CYS A 45 37.04 18.71 -26.50
N ALA A 46 38.26 18.17 -26.55
CA ALA A 46 39.42 18.71 -25.84
C ALA A 46 39.78 20.13 -26.30
N LEU A 47 39.75 20.39 -27.61
CA LEU A 47 39.95 21.73 -28.20
C LEU A 47 38.87 22.72 -27.75
N THR A 48 37.62 22.27 -27.64
CA THR A 48 36.49 23.07 -27.13
C THR A 48 36.69 23.44 -25.65
N CYS A 49 37.07 22.47 -24.81
CA CYS A 49 37.38 22.69 -23.39
C CYS A 49 38.58 23.63 -23.20
N TRP A 50 39.64 23.46 -24.00
CA TRP A 50 40.82 24.33 -23.98
C TRP A 50 40.48 25.77 -24.37
N ALA A 51 39.67 25.97 -25.43
CA ALA A 51 39.20 27.30 -25.83
C ALA A 51 38.34 27.98 -24.75
N LEU A 52 37.50 27.23 -24.04
CA LEU A 52 36.71 27.72 -22.89
C LEU A 52 37.61 28.12 -21.70
N TYR A 53 38.60 27.29 -21.37
CA TYR A 53 39.56 27.58 -20.29
C TYR A 53 40.37 28.85 -20.60
N GLU A 54 40.91 28.97 -21.80
CA GLU A 54 41.66 30.15 -22.25
C GLU A 54 40.79 31.40 -22.35
N ALA A 55 39.53 31.31 -22.80
CA ALA A 55 38.59 32.42 -22.77
C ALA A 55 38.34 32.89 -21.33
N THR A 56 38.08 31.96 -20.41
CA THR A 56 37.85 32.25 -18.97
C THR A 56 39.07 32.94 -18.35
N ARG A 57 40.29 32.49 -18.68
CA ARG A 57 41.53 33.13 -18.22
C ARG A 57 41.72 34.54 -18.80
N SER A 58 41.37 34.72 -20.07
CA SER A 58 41.46 36.02 -20.77
C SER A 58 40.46 37.06 -20.25
N ILE A 59 39.26 36.63 -19.84
CA ILE A 59 38.25 37.48 -19.21
C ILE A 59 38.78 38.02 -17.88
N LYS A 60 39.38 37.15 -17.05
CA LYS A 60 39.98 37.54 -15.76
C LYS A 60 41.16 38.51 -15.91
N SER A 61 41.86 38.50 -17.03
CA SER A 61 42.97 39.44 -17.33
C SER A 61 42.54 40.69 -18.11
N GLY A 62 41.24 40.93 -18.33
CA GLY A 62 40.72 42.11 -19.02
C GLY A 62 40.98 42.19 -20.53
N ASP A 63 41.60 41.18 -21.14
CA ASP A 63 41.96 41.18 -22.57
C ASP A 63 40.75 40.78 -23.42
N LYS A 64 39.99 41.79 -23.85
CA LYS A 64 38.80 41.65 -24.70
C LYS A 64 39.14 41.08 -26.09
N TYR A 65 40.32 41.35 -26.63
CA TYR A 65 40.72 40.90 -27.97
C TYR A 65 41.01 39.39 -27.99
N ARG A 66 41.83 38.91 -27.05
CA ARG A 66 42.09 37.47 -26.86
C ARG A 66 40.82 36.71 -26.46
N THR A 67 39.95 37.30 -25.65
CA THR A 67 38.64 36.72 -25.30
C THR A 67 37.79 36.43 -26.54
N ASN A 68 37.58 37.44 -27.41
CA ASN A 68 36.83 37.26 -28.67
C ASN A 68 37.49 36.24 -29.61
N ARG A 69 38.83 36.20 -29.65
CA ARG A 69 39.57 35.20 -30.45
C ARG A 69 39.35 33.77 -29.95
N MET A 70 39.28 33.56 -28.63
CA MET A 70 39.03 32.24 -28.06
C MET A 70 37.57 31.78 -28.23
N PHE A 71 36.59 32.69 -28.18
CA PHE A 71 35.20 32.34 -28.53
C PHE A 71 35.05 31.90 -29.99
N ARG A 72 35.73 32.55 -30.95
CA ARG A 72 35.76 32.07 -32.35
C ARG A 72 36.41 30.69 -32.49
N ARG A 73 37.53 30.46 -31.79
CA ARG A 73 38.20 29.13 -31.75
C ARG A 73 37.30 28.03 -31.16
N ARG A 74 36.50 28.33 -30.14
CA ARG A 74 35.47 27.42 -29.61
C ARG A 74 34.46 27.03 -30.68
N ILE A 75 33.93 28.00 -31.43
CA ILE A 75 32.96 27.74 -32.52
C ILE A 75 33.58 26.84 -33.60
N TYR A 76 34.84 27.09 -34.00
CA TYR A 76 35.54 26.23 -34.97
C TYR A 76 35.79 24.81 -34.41
N ALA A 77 36.15 24.67 -33.13
CA ALA A 77 36.32 23.36 -32.49
C ALA A 77 34.99 22.58 -32.42
N GLN A 78 33.87 23.25 -32.10
CA GLN A 78 32.55 22.63 -32.11
C GLN A 78 32.12 22.22 -33.53
N GLY A 79 32.36 23.06 -34.54
CA GLY A 79 32.11 22.74 -35.95
C GLY A 79 32.94 21.54 -36.44
N PHE A 80 34.22 21.47 -36.04
CA PHE A 80 35.08 20.32 -36.29
C PHE A 80 34.54 19.03 -35.64
N THR A 81 34.08 19.09 -34.38
CA THR A 81 33.48 17.92 -33.71
C THR A 81 32.22 17.44 -34.43
N ILE A 82 31.35 18.34 -34.89
CA ILE A 82 30.13 17.99 -35.65
C ILE A 82 30.50 17.34 -36.98
N LEU A 83 31.47 17.89 -37.72
CA LEU A 83 31.95 17.29 -38.97
C LEU A 83 32.58 15.90 -38.74
N ALA A 84 33.34 15.73 -37.65
CA ALA A 84 33.89 14.44 -37.25
C ALA A 84 32.79 13.42 -36.90
N MET A 85 31.72 13.84 -36.21
CA MET A 85 30.56 12.99 -35.91
C MET A 85 29.82 12.56 -37.17
N VAL A 86 29.55 13.49 -38.11
CA VAL A 86 28.84 13.18 -39.36
C VAL A 86 29.69 12.28 -40.26
N GLY A 87 30.98 12.60 -40.43
CA GLY A 87 31.91 11.79 -41.21
C GLY A 87 32.13 10.39 -40.62
N GLY A 88 32.29 10.28 -39.29
CA GLY A 88 32.40 9.00 -38.60
C GLY A 88 31.12 8.19 -38.63
N SER A 89 29.95 8.84 -38.64
CA SER A 89 28.65 8.17 -38.79
C SER A 89 28.49 7.56 -40.18
N ALA A 90 28.80 8.31 -41.24
CA ALA A 90 28.75 7.81 -42.61
C ALA A 90 29.80 6.72 -42.90
N TYR A 91 31.03 6.87 -42.37
CA TYR A 91 32.10 5.89 -42.59
C TYR A 91 31.84 4.53 -41.92
N TRP A 92 31.20 4.53 -40.74
CA TRP A 92 30.91 3.32 -39.96
C TRP A 92 29.43 2.87 -40.05
N GLU A 93 28.66 3.35 -41.02
CA GLU A 93 27.21 3.11 -41.11
C GLU A 93 26.86 1.62 -41.33
N SER A 94 27.57 0.96 -42.25
CA SER A 94 27.41 -0.47 -42.55
C SER A 94 27.74 -1.35 -41.34
N ASP A 95 28.81 -1.03 -40.62
CA ASP A 95 29.26 -1.78 -39.45
C ASP A 95 28.31 -1.58 -38.26
N ARG A 96 27.80 -0.36 -38.03
CA ARG A 96 26.75 -0.10 -37.03
C ARG A 96 25.46 -0.89 -37.32
N THR A 97 25.11 -1.05 -38.59
CA THR A 97 23.87 -1.74 -39.01
C THR A 97 23.96 -3.24 -38.71
N LYS A 98 25.03 -3.91 -39.16
CA LYS A 98 25.31 -5.32 -38.85
C LYS A 98 25.35 -5.60 -37.34
N ARG A 99 25.97 -4.70 -36.56
CA ARG A 99 26.04 -4.82 -35.10
C ARG A 99 24.67 -4.67 -34.44
N LYS A 100 23.79 -3.80 -34.96
CA LYS A 100 22.42 -3.61 -34.45
C LYS A 100 21.55 -4.84 -34.72
N GLU A 101 21.75 -5.51 -35.86
CA GLU A 101 21.10 -6.78 -36.18
C GLU A 101 21.58 -7.89 -35.24
N PHE A 102 22.90 -8.01 -35.02
CA PHE A 102 23.48 -8.96 -34.08
C PHE A 102 23.03 -8.74 -32.62
N ASP A 103 23.11 -7.51 -32.11
CA ASP A 103 22.62 -7.15 -30.77
C ASP A 103 21.12 -7.48 -30.62
N GLY A 104 20.33 -7.33 -31.69
CA GLY A 104 18.93 -7.73 -31.75
C GLY A 104 18.72 -9.24 -31.64
N LEU A 105 19.49 -10.04 -32.40
CA LEU A 105 19.44 -11.51 -32.36
C LEU A 105 19.87 -12.06 -30.98
N VAL A 106 20.92 -11.48 -30.37
CA VAL A 106 21.36 -11.84 -29.02
C VAL A 106 20.28 -11.50 -27.99
N ALA A 107 19.66 -10.32 -28.08
CA ALA A 107 18.57 -9.93 -27.19
C ALA A 107 17.33 -10.83 -27.35
N GLU A 108 17.00 -11.27 -28.57
CA GLU A 108 15.92 -12.22 -28.83
C GLU A 108 16.22 -13.60 -28.23
N LYS A 109 17.46 -14.10 -28.40
CA LYS A 109 17.91 -15.36 -27.80
C LYS A 109 17.83 -15.31 -26.27
N GLN A 110 18.39 -14.27 -25.65
CA GLN A 110 18.30 -14.05 -24.20
C GLN A 110 16.86 -13.84 -23.71
N LYS A 111 15.92 -13.42 -24.57
CA LYS A 111 14.49 -13.33 -24.24
C LYS A 111 13.83 -14.70 -24.25
N LYS A 112 14.17 -15.57 -25.21
CA LYS A 112 13.70 -16.97 -25.26
C LYS A 112 14.24 -17.78 -24.07
N GLU A 113 15.55 -17.73 -23.83
CA GLU A 113 16.21 -18.41 -22.70
C GLU A 113 15.60 -17.98 -21.34
N ARG A 114 15.28 -16.68 -21.16
CA ARG A 114 14.58 -16.21 -19.95
C ARG A 114 13.12 -16.63 -19.87
N HIS A 115 12.42 -16.72 -21.00
CA HIS A 115 11.03 -17.17 -21.02
C HIS A 115 10.93 -18.67 -20.71
N GLU A 116 11.83 -19.48 -21.25
CA GLU A 116 11.96 -20.92 -20.95
C GLU A 116 12.36 -21.14 -19.48
N ALA A 117 13.29 -20.36 -18.93
CA ALA A 117 13.64 -20.42 -17.51
C ALA A 117 12.44 -20.05 -16.60
N TRP A 118 11.68 -19.02 -16.97
CA TRP A 118 10.49 -18.60 -16.22
C TRP A 118 9.33 -19.60 -16.30
N LEU A 119 9.11 -20.24 -17.46
CA LEU A 119 8.14 -21.32 -17.59
C LEU A 119 8.54 -22.51 -16.72
N LYS A 120 9.82 -22.88 -16.70
CA LYS A 120 10.33 -23.97 -15.85
C LYS A 120 10.24 -23.64 -14.34
N GLU A 121 10.39 -22.37 -13.97
CA GLU A 121 10.17 -21.90 -12.60
C GLU A 121 8.68 -21.97 -12.21
N LEU A 122 7.78 -21.60 -13.12
CA LEU A 122 6.33 -21.76 -12.92
C LEU A 122 5.92 -23.23 -12.79
N GLU A 123 6.40 -24.11 -13.68
CA GLU A 123 6.12 -25.55 -13.61
C GLU A 123 6.59 -26.15 -12.28
N ALA A 124 7.79 -25.79 -11.80
CA ALA A 124 8.29 -26.22 -10.49
C ALA A 124 7.44 -25.69 -9.33
N ARG A 125 6.95 -24.45 -9.39
CA ARG A 125 6.06 -23.87 -8.37
C ARG A 125 4.66 -24.46 -8.40
N ASP A 126 4.12 -24.78 -9.57
CA ASP A 126 2.85 -25.50 -9.72
C ASP A 126 2.96 -26.94 -9.20
N GLU A 127 4.12 -27.60 -9.36
CA GLU A 127 4.42 -28.90 -8.74
C GLU A 127 4.51 -28.78 -7.21
N GLU A 128 5.28 -27.83 -6.67
CA GLU A 128 5.35 -27.56 -5.21
C GLU A 128 3.98 -27.21 -4.63
N GLU A 129 3.17 -26.39 -5.30
CA GLU A 129 1.80 -26.10 -4.89
C GLU A 129 0.89 -27.33 -4.96
N GLN A 130 1.03 -28.19 -5.97
CA GLN A 130 0.26 -29.44 -6.03
C GLN A 130 0.66 -30.42 -4.92
N GLU A 131 1.95 -30.52 -4.58
CA GLU A 131 2.43 -31.32 -3.45
C GLU A 131 1.95 -30.74 -2.11
N LEU A 132 2.03 -29.43 -1.91
CA LEU A 132 1.51 -28.73 -0.72
C LEU A 132 -0.01 -28.85 -0.62
N ARG A 133 -0.76 -28.74 -1.72
CA ARG A 133 -2.21 -28.99 -1.76
C ARG A 133 -2.52 -30.46 -1.48
N ALA A 134 -1.72 -31.41 -1.98
CA ALA A 134 -1.89 -32.83 -1.68
C ALA A 134 -1.57 -33.17 -0.22
N LEU A 135 -0.54 -32.54 0.35
CA LEU A 135 -0.17 -32.65 1.77
C LEU A 135 -1.23 -32.00 2.67
N ARG A 136 -1.69 -30.79 2.35
CA ARG A 136 -2.79 -30.09 3.03
C ARG A 136 -4.09 -30.87 2.93
N ASN A 137 -4.38 -31.52 1.79
CA ASN A 137 -5.52 -32.42 1.64
C ASN A 137 -5.35 -33.74 2.42
N LYS A 138 -4.14 -34.29 2.54
CA LYS A 138 -3.85 -35.44 3.43
C LYS A 138 -3.99 -35.06 4.90
N LEU A 139 -3.45 -33.91 5.32
CA LEU A 139 -3.57 -33.37 6.68
C LEU A 139 -5.01 -33.02 7.01
N MET A 140 -5.77 -32.41 6.10
CA MET A 140 -7.22 -32.18 6.26
C MET A 140 -7.97 -33.51 6.35
N LYS A 141 -7.68 -34.51 5.51
CA LYS A 141 -8.30 -35.84 5.62
C LYS A 141 -7.92 -36.54 6.94
N ALA A 142 -6.68 -36.41 7.41
CA ALA A 142 -6.25 -36.92 8.72
C ALA A 142 -6.98 -36.21 9.86
N ARG A 143 -7.03 -34.88 9.85
CA ARG A 143 -7.78 -34.03 10.79
C ARG A 143 -9.31 -34.21 10.70
N THR A 144 -9.80 -34.81 9.61
CA THR A 144 -11.22 -35.19 9.43
C THR A 144 -11.48 -36.62 9.90
N ALA A 145 -10.50 -37.52 9.78
CA ALA A 145 -10.52 -38.86 10.35
C ALA A 145 -10.36 -38.84 11.88
N GLU A 146 -9.49 -37.99 12.43
CA GLU A 146 -9.41 -37.68 13.87
C GLU A 146 -10.67 -36.97 14.40
N LYS A 147 -11.50 -36.40 13.52
CA LYS A 147 -12.85 -35.89 13.85
C LYS A 147 -13.95 -36.96 13.73
N GLN A 148 -13.61 -38.24 13.56
CA GLN A 148 -14.56 -39.36 13.62
C GLN A 148 -14.68 -39.96 15.03
N ASP A 149 -15.00 -39.13 16.03
CA ASP A 149 -15.80 -39.61 17.18
C ASP A 149 -16.65 -38.53 17.88
N PHE A 150 -16.87 -37.38 17.25
CA PHE A 150 -17.79 -36.37 17.77
C PHE A 150 -19.24 -36.69 17.38
N THR A 151 -20.07 -36.86 18.42
CA THR A 151 -21.52 -37.09 18.33
C THR A 151 -22.24 -35.90 17.69
N GLN A 152 -23.49 -36.11 17.29
CA GLN A 152 -24.27 -35.09 16.57
C GLN A 152 -24.53 -33.83 17.40
N ASP A 153 -24.60 -33.96 18.74
CA ASP A 153 -24.75 -32.85 19.67
C ASP A 153 -23.43 -32.10 19.90
N GLU A 154 -22.29 -32.79 19.96
CA GLU A 154 -20.97 -32.14 20.06
C GLU A 154 -20.61 -31.36 18.78
N ARG A 155 -21.08 -31.81 17.61
CA ARG A 155 -20.96 -31.05 16.36
C ARG A 155 -21.77 -29.76 16.39
N LYS A 156 -23.02 -29.81 16.87
CA LYS A 156 -23.82 -28.61 17.11
C LYS A 156 -23.14 -27.68 18.11
N LEU A 157 -22.61 -28.22 19.21
CA LEU A 157 -21.94 -27.43 20.24
C LEU A 157 -20.66 -26.77 19.70
N LEU A 158 -19.94 -27.45 18.80
CA LEU A 158 -18.78 -26.89 18.09
C LEU A 158 -19.18 -25.87 17.02
N GLU A 159 -20.26 -26.06 16.28
CA GLU A 159 -20.78 -25.08 15.31
C GLU A 159 -21.39 -23.85 15.99
N GLU A 160 -22.08 -24.03 17.13
CA GLU A 160 -22.55 -22.95 18.01
C GLU A 160 -21.39 -22.23 18.69
N LYS A 161 -20.34 -22.96 19.10
CA LYS A 161 -19.11 -22.35 19.60
C LYS A 161 -18.40 -21.57 18.48
N GLN A 162 -18.25 -22.14 17.29
CA GLN A 162 -17.58 -21.46 16.18
C GLN A 162 -18.41 -20.29 15.63
N ARG A 163 -19.73 -20.30 15.78
CA ARG A 163 -20.61 -19.13 15.56
C ARG A 163 -20.53 -18.10 16.68
N ARG A 164 -20.29 -18.50 17.92
CA ARG A 164 -20.00 -17.58 19.04
C ARG A 164 -18.63 -16.92 18.85
N ASP A 165 -17.60 -17.71 18.60
CA ASP A 165 -16.22 -17.27 18.40
C ASP A 165 -16.16 -16.33 17.16
N ASN A 166 -16.68 -16.74 16.00
CA ASN A 166 -16.76 -15.86 14.82
C ASN A 166 -17.77 -14.70 14.97
N GLY A 167 -18.70 -14.76 15.91
CA GLY A 167 -19.63 -13.68 16.25
C GLY A 167 -19.10 -12.71 17.30
N GLN A 168 -17.86 -12.88 17.76
CA GLN A 168 -17.23 -12.12 18.84
C GLN A 168 -15.79 -11.66 18.53
N ASN A 169 -15.28 -11.94 17.33
CA ASN A 169 -14.01 -11.40 16.85
C ASN A 169 -14.16 -9.90 16.57
N GLU A 170 -13.90 -9.05 17.56
CA GLU A 170 -13.85 -7.59 17.36
C GLU A 170 -12.65 -7.23 16.49
N ASP A 171 -12.89 -6.51 15.38
CA ASP A 171 -11.96 -6.36 14.26
C ASP A 171 -10.57 -5.82 14.64
N GLY A 172 -9.54 -6.57 14.25
CA GLY A 172 -8.14 -6.22 14.44
C GLY A 172 -7.23 -6.80 13.38
N THR A 173 -6.71 -5.95 12.48
CA THR A 173 -5.74 -6.32 11.44
C THR A 173 -4.55 -7.11 11.98
N ASP A 174 -4.06 -6.79 13.19
CA ASP A 174 -2.97 -7.55 13.83
C ASP A 174 -3.38 -9.01 14.18
N ILE A 175 -4.65 -9.29 14.53
CA ILE A 175 -5.17 -10.67 14.68
C ILE A 175 -5.15 -11.37 13.33
N HIS A 176 -5.65 -10.74 12.27
CA HIS A 176 -5.65 -11.31 10.92
C HIS A 176 -4.23 -11.56 10.37
N ILE A 177 -3.22 -10.82 10.85
CA ILE A 177 -1.80 -11.09 10.59
C ILE A 177 -1.33 -12.33 11.36
N LEU A 178 -1.64 -12.45 12.66
CA LEU A 178 -1.30 -13.63 13.47
C LEU A 178 -1.97 -14.92 12.96
N GLU A 179 -3.16 -14.80 12.39
CA GLU A 179 -3.89 -15.90 11.73
C GLU A 179 -3.37 -16.25 10.33
N GLY A 180 -2.49 -15.43 9.75
CA GLY A 180 -1.93 -15.63 8.41
C GLY A 180 -2.83 -15.18 7.25
N GLN A 181 -3.95 -14.47 7.49
CA GLN A 181 -4.83 -13.97 6.41
C GLN A 181 -4.12 -13.00 5.45
N TRP A 182 -3.07 -12.33 5.95
CA TRP A 182 -2.23 -11.42 5.17
C TRP A 182 -1.01 -12.09 4.52
N GLU A 183 -0.74 -13.39 4.72
CA GLU A 183 0.49 -14.08 4.28
C GLU A 183 0.78 -13.88 2.78
N GLU A 184 -0.18 -14.18 1.91
CA GLU A 184 -0.07 -14.03 0.45
C GLU A 184 0.05 -12.57 0.00
N LYS A 185 -0.48 -11.61 0.78
CA LYS A 185 -0.55 -10.18 0.41
C LYS A 185 0.63 -9.36 0.94
N ALA A 186 1.16 -9.72 2.11
CA ALA A 186 2.20 -8.97 2.78
C ALA A 186 3.59 -9.25 2.21
N GLY A 187 3.85 -10.49 1.73
CA GLY A 187 5.12 -10.88 1.12
C GLY A 187 6.32 -10.79 2.07
N VAL A 188 6.09 -10.89 3.38
CA VAL A 188 7.09 -10.75 4.44
C VAL A 188 7.95 -12.00 4.61
N GLN A 189 9.21 -11.79 4.99
CA GLN A 189 10.05 -12.85 5.54
C GLN A 189 9.99 -12.80 7.08
N LEU A 190 9.60 -13.90 7.71
CA LEU A 190 9.56 -14.00 9.18
C LEU A 190 10.97 -14.20 9.78
N PRO A 191 11.26 -13.70 10.99
CA PRO A 191 10.39 -12.85 11.83
C PRO A 191 10.46 -11.36 11.43
N TYR A 192 9.38 -10.62 11.71
CA TYR A 192 9.31 -9.16 11.66
C TYR A 192 8.43 -8.64 12.80
N THR A 193 8.56 -7.35 13.14
CA THR A 193 7.73 -6.70 14.18
C THR A 193 6.40 -6.24 13.58
N ILE A 194 5.27 -6.52 14.25
CA ILE A 194 3.93 -6.05 13.83
C ILE A 194 3.57 -4.70 14.49
N GLY A 195 2.31 -4.26 14.36
CA GLY A 195 1.81 -3.02 14.98
C GLY A 195 1.93 -1.79 14.07
N HIS A 196 0.79 -1.34 13.58
CA HIS A 196 0.69 -0.31 12.54
C HIS A 196 -0.02 0.98 13.02
N GLU A 197 -0.68 0.96 14.18
CA GLU A 197 -1.34 2.10 14.82
C GLU A 197 -0.38 2.89 15.73
N ASN A 198 0.38 3.82 15.16
CA ASN A 198 1.58 4.35 15.80
C ASN A 198 1.54 5.87 16.08
N ALA A 199 1.75 6.22 17.35
CA ALA A 199 2.04 7.58 17.80
C ALA A 199 3.12 7.57 18.89
N GLY A 200 3.89 8.65 19.02
CA GLY A 200 4.96 8.75 20.01
C GLY A 200 5.68 10.09 19.99
N TRP A 201 6.98 10.08 20.28
CA TRP A 201 7.84 11.26 20.26
C TRP A 201 9.03 11.05 19.31
N ILE A 202 9.45 12.12 18.62
CA ILE A 202 10.62 12.04 17.75
C ILE A 202 11.89 11.85 18.60
N HIS A 203 12.44 10.65 18.61
CA HIS A 203 13.71 10.35 19.29
C HIS A 203 14.93 10.89 18.53
N ALA A 204 14.95 10.73 17.20
CA ALA A 204 16.03 11.17 16.32
C ALA A 204 15.49 11.51 14.92
N LYS A 205 16.19 12.40 14.20
CA LYS A 205 15.86 12.77 12.81
C LYS A 205 17.10 12.81 11.91
N GLY A 206 16.91 12.55 10.62
CA GLY A 206 17.96 12.75 9.61
C GLY A 206 18.27 14.24 9.41
N SER A 207 19.50 14.57 9.02
CA SER A 207 19.96 15.97 8.87
C SER A 207 19.18 16.80 7.85
N SER A 208 18.52 16.16 6.88
CA SER A 208 17.68 16.82 5.87
C SER A 208 16.21 17.00 6.30
N VAL A 209 15.83 16.56 7.51
CA VAL A 209 14.45 16.68 8.02
C VAL A 209 14.24 18.08 8.61
N THR A 210 13.29 18.81 8.06
CA THR A 210 12.88 20.16 8.47
C THR A 210 11.44 20.16 9.00
N GLY A 211 11.08 21.16 9.81
CA GLY A 211 9.72 21.31 10.36
C GLY A 211 9.37 20.40 11.54
N LEU A 212 10.26 19.46 11.88
CA LEU A 212 10.15 18.48 12.96
C LEU A 212 11.40 18.54 13.84
N GLU A 213 11.26 18.49 15.15
CA GLU A 213 12.37 18.50 16.12
C GLU A 213 12.32 17.31 17.09
N VAL A 214 13.47 16.98 17.69
CA VAL A 214 13.56 15.91 18.69
C VAL A 214 12.71 16.29 19.91
N GLY A 215 11.88 15.36 20.37
CA GLY A 215 10.90 15.57 21.44
C GLY A 215 9.53 16.06 20.99
N ASP A 216 9.31 16.35 19.69
CA ASP A 216 7.97 16.64 19.18
C ASP A 216 7.03 15.43 19.36
N PRO A 217 5.80 15.61 19.90
CA PRO A 217 4.77 14.57 19.91
C PRO A 217 4.15 14.44 18.52
N VAL A 218 4.02 13.21 18.03
CA VAL A 218 3.63 12.91 16.65
C VAL A 218 2.73 11.69 16.55
N ILE A 219 1.87 11.69 15.54
CA ILE A 219 1.17 10.52 15.02
C ILE A 219 1.72 10.18 13.64
N LEU A 220 1.75 8.89 13.32
CA LEU A 220 2.29 8.40 12.04
C LEU A 220 1.15 8.00 11.11
N HIS A 221 1.15 8.57 9.91
CA HIS A 221 0.48 7.97 8.78
C HIS A 221 1.12 6.59 8.53
N PRO A 222 0.34 5.50 8.45
CA PRO A 222 0.89 4.15 8.56
C PRO A 222 1.69 3.74 7.32
N LEU A 223 1.41 4.31 6.15
CA LEU A 223 2.20 4.11 4.93
C LEU A 223 3.40 5.05 4.85
N VAL A 224 4.56 4.48 4.51
CA VAL A 224 5.80 5.15 4.11
C VAL A 224 5.79 5.25 2.58
N THR A 225 5.45 6.42 2.04
CA THR A 225 5.20 6.60 0.59
C THR A 225 6.35 7.33 -0.14
N CYS A 226 6.53 7.08 -1.44
CA CYS A 226 7.70 7.55 -2.19
C CYS A 226 7.71 9.06 -2.52
N GLY A 227 6.54 9.70 -2.58
CA GLY A 227 6.40 11.15 -2.80
C GLY A 227 6.63 11.61 -4.25
N LEU A 228 6.86 10.67 -5.17
CA LEU A 228 7.24 10.97 -6.57
C LEU A 228 6.24 10.43 -7.61
N CYS A 229 5.60 9.29 -7.34
CA CYS A 229 4.65 8.66 -8.26
C CYS A 229 3.35 9.46 -8.41
N ARG A 230 2.50 9.07 -9.37
CA ARG A 230 1.28 9.82 -9.68
C ARG A 230 0.35 9.92 -8.47
N ALA A 231 0.06 8.81 -7.78
CA ALA A 231 -0.80 8.80 -6.60
C ALA A 231 -0.32 9.78 -5.52
N CYS A 232 0.96 9.70 -5.13
CA CYS A 232 1.57 10.65 -4.18
C CYS A 232 1.48 12.13 -4.61
N ARG A 233 1.50 12.42 -5.92
CA ARG A 233 1.34 13.79 -6.44
C ARG A 233 -0.11 14.26 -6.50
N PHE A 234 -1.08 13.35 -6.43
CA PHE A 234 -2.50 13.65 -6.25
C PHE A 234 -2.92 13.72 -4.76
N GLY A 235 -2.02 13.42 -3.81
CA GLY A 235 -2.37 13.31 -2.39
C GLY A 235 -3.01 11.97 -2.02
N ASP A 236 -2.85 10.95 -2.87
CA ASP A 236 -3.32 9.59 -2.66
C ASP A 236 -2.14 8.73 -2.19
N ASP A 237 -1.94 8.68 -0.87
CA ASP A 237 -0.84 7.94 -0.25
C ASP A 237 -1.09 6.41 -0.30
N VAL A 238 -2.36 5.98 -0.25
CA VAL A 238 -2.77 4.56 -0.27
C VAL A 238 -2.34 3.86 -1.55
N HIS A 239 -2.50 4.51 -2.70
CA HIS A 239 -2.14 3.94 -4.01
C HIS A 239 -0.70 4.25 -4.45
N CYS A 240 0.20 4.46 -3.49
CA CYS A 240 1.61 4.71 -3.79
C CYS A 240 2.31 3.47 -4.38
N GLU A 241 2.68 3.55 -5.66
CA GLU A 241 3.44 2.53 -6.41
C GLU A 241 4.71 1.97 -5.72
N ASN A 242 5.28 2.69 -4.74
CA ASN A 242 6.51 2.31 -4.04
C ASN A 242 6.39 2.65 -2.54
N SER A 243 5.35 2.15 -1.88
CA SER A 243 5.17 2.28 -0.43
C SER A 243 5.54 1.02 0.35
N THR A 244 5.90 1.21 1.62
CA THR A 244 5.92 0.16 2.64
C THR A 244 4.96 0.52 3.76
N PHE A 245 4.48 -0.49 4.48
CA PHE A 245 3.48 -0.39 5.53
C PHE A 245 4.03 -1.05 6.80
N PRO A 246 4.80 -0.30 7.63
CA PRO A 246 5.22 -0.73 8.96
C PRO A 246 4.11 -1.41 9.76
N GLY A 247 4.42 -2.60 10.28
CA GLY A 247 3.48 -3.47 11.00
C GLY A 247 2.76 -4.48 10.11
N ILE A 248 2.69 -4.25 8.80
CA ILE A 248 2.04 -5.15 7.82
C ILE A 248 3.08 -5.85 6.94
N ASN A 249 3.96 -5.10 6.25
CA ASN A 249 4.93 -5.65 5.29
C ASN A 249 6.41 -5.30 5.55
N VAL A 250 6.68 -4.51 6.60
CA VAL A 250 8.01 -4.23 7.17
C VAL A 250 7.85 -4.02 8.68
N ASP A 251 8.94 -3.97 9.44
CA ASP A 251 8.90 -3.80 10.90
C ASP A 251 8.04 -2.61 11.34
N GLY A 252 7.10 -2.90 12.25
CA GLY A 252 6.15 -2.00 12.88
C GLY A 252 6.57 -1.51 14.27
N GLY A 253 5.61 -0.96 15.01
CA GLY A 253 5.82 -0.21 16.24
C GLY A 253 5.44 -0.91 17.53
N TYR A 254 5.21 -2.23 17.54
CA TYR A 254 5.23 -3.02 18.79
C TYR A 254 6.68 -3.24 19.28
N ALA A 255 7.39 -2.13 19.46
CA ALA A 255 8.78 -2.02 19.88
C ALA A 255 9.03 -0.63 20.51
N GLU A 256 10.15 -0.47 21.22
CA GLU A 256 10.54 0.83 21.82
C GLU A 256 10.82 1.93 20.77
N PHE A 257 11.17 1.54 19.53
CA PHE A 257 11.50 2.46 18.44
C PHE A 257 10.95 1.96 17.10
N LEU A 258 10.32 2.87 16.34
CA LEU A 258 9.91 2.65 14.96
C LEU A 258 10.61 3.63 14.01
N LYS A 259 11.11 3.11 12.89
CA LYS A 259 11.69 3.89 11.79
C LYS A 259 10.62 4.24 10.76
N THR A 260 10.45 5.53 10.46
CA THR A 260 9.55 6.02 9.42
C THR A 260 10.19 7.14 8.58
N THR A 261 9.43 7.75 7.67
CA THR A 261 9.81 8.91 6.87
C THR A 261 9.13 10.18 7.38
N ALA A 262 9.79 11.34 7.24
CA ALA A 262 9.20 12.63 7.58
C ALA A 262 7.91 12.95 6.77
N ARG A 263 7.67 12.26 5.64
CA ARG A 263 6.42 12.37 4.88
C ARG A 263 5.21 11.70 5.54
N SER A 264 5.45 10.82 6.52
CA SER A 264 4.42 10.09 7.26
C SER A 264 4.19 10.66 8.66
N VAL A 265 4.86 11.75 9.04
CA VAL A 265 4.82 12.29 10.39
C VAL A 265 3.90 13.50 10.46
N ILE A 266 2.87 13.44 11.31
CA ILE A 266 2.00 14.57 11.65
C ILE A 266 2.31 15.00 13.09
N LYS A 267 2.61 16.29 13.28
CA LYS A 267 2.75 16.87 14.63
C LYS A 267 1.39 16.95 15.31
N LEU A 268 1.32 16.50 16.56
CA LEU A 268 0.11 16.60 17.37
C LEU A 268 -0.10 18.03 17.90
N ASP A 269 -1.38 18.41 18.07
CA ASP A 269 -1.73 19.59 18.87
C ASP A 269 -1.28 19.34 20.34
N PRO A 270 -0.71 20.34 21.05
CA PRO A 270 -0.24 20.17 22.43
C PRO A 270 -1.28 19.66 23.44
N LYS A 271 -2.58 19.68 23.11
CA LYS A 271 -3.66 19.10 23.93
C LYS A 271 -3.78 17.58 23.82
N LEU A 272 -3.20 16.97 22.78
CA LEU A 272 -3.29 15.54 22.50
C LEU A 272 -2.04 14.81 23.02
N GLN A 273 -2.23 13.65 23.65
CA GLN A 273 -1.14 12.75 24.02
C GLN A 273 -1.07 11.58 23.04
N PRO A 274 0.13 11.09 22.65
CA PRO A 274 0.27 9.98 21.71
C PRO A 274 -0.55 8.73 22.04
N ALA A 275 -0.55 8.29 23.31
CA ALA A 275 -1.30 7.11 23.74
C ALA A 275 -2.83 7.25 23.60
N ASP A 276 -3.36 8.49 23.64
CA ASP A 276 -4.79 8.77 23.53
C ASP A 276 -5.27 8.84 22.05
N VAL A 277 -4.33 8.85 21.09
CA VAL A 277 -4.60 9.02 19.66
C VAL A 277 -3.95 7.98 18.75
N ALA A 278 -3.14 7.06 19.27
CA ALA A 278 -2.39 6.09 18.45
C ALA A 278 -3.29 5.29 17.49
N ALA A 279 -4.46 4.81 17.94
CA ALA A 279 -5.42 4.11 17.08
C ALA A 279 -6.11 4.99 16.02
N LEU A 280 -5.97 6.32 16.08
CA LEU A 280 -6.41 7.18 14.98
C LEU A 280 -5.48 7.09 13.76
N ALA A 281 -4.28 6.50 13.89
CA ALA A 281 -3.32 6.34 12.80
C ALA A 281 -3.82 5.39 11.71
N ASP A 282 -4.51 4.30 12.07
CA ASP A 282 -5.12 3.37 11.10
C ASP A 282 -6.64 3.29 11.27
N ALA A 283 -7.17 2.70 12.35
CA ALA A 283 -8.61 2.57 12.56
C ALA A 283 -9.37 3.90 12.39
N GLY A 284 -8.88 4.97 13.02
CA GLY A 284 -9.50 6.30 12.87
C GLY A 284 -9.30 6.93 11.50
N LEU A 285 -8.13 6.76 10.88
CA LEU A 285 -7.85 7.23 9.52
C LEU A 285 -8.78 6.57 8.51
N THR A 286 -8.92 5.25 8.60
CA THR A 286 -9.82 4.42 7.79
C THR A 286 -11.27 4.88 7.95
N ALA A 287 -11.73 5.08 9.19
CA ALA A 287 -13.07 5.57 9.48
C ALA A 287 -13.30 7.01 8.97
N TYR A 288 -12.33 7.91 9.13
CA TYR A 288 -12.41 9.27 8.60
C TYR A 288 -12.49 9.28 7.08
N HIS A 289 -11.64 8.52 6.39
CA HIS A 289 -11.60 8.49 4.93
C HIS A 289 -12.91 7.94 4.33
N ALA A 290 -13.51 6.92 4.96
CA ALA A 290 -14.84 6.42 4.59
C ALA A 290 -15.94 7.48 4.82
N ALA A 291 -15.98 8.07 6.01
CA ALA A 291 -16.95 9.11 6.37
C ALA A 291 -16.82 10.36 5.47
N ALA A 292 -15.60 10.81 5.18
CA ALA A 292 -15.33 11.95 4.31
C ALA A 292 -15.65 11.67 2.84
N LYS A 293 -15.62 10.42 2.37
CA LYS A 293 -16.17 10.03 1.06
C LYS A 293 -17.70 10.11 1.05
N ALA A 294 -18.37 9.56 2.06
CA ALA A 294 -19.84 9.58 2.18
C ALA A 294 -20.38 11.02 2.32
N ALA A 295 -19.77 11.84 3.19
CA ALA A 295 -20.20 13.21 3.45
C ALA A 295 -20.16 14.14 2.22
N LYS A 296 -19.33 13.84 1.21
CA LYS A 296 -19.28 14.62 -0.06
C LYS A 296 -20.59 14.49 -0.86
N VAL A 297 -21.23 13.32 -0.82
CA VAL A 297 -22.46 13.05 -1.58
C VAL A 297 -23.73 13.28 -0.75
N LEU A 298 -23.67 13.09 0.57
CA LEU A 298 -24.79 13.26 1.48
C LEU A 298 -25.24 14.73 1.67
N ARG A 299 -26.50 14.93 2.03
CA ARG A 299 -27.16 16.23 2.27
C ARG A 299 -27.97 16.24 3.57
N PRO A 300 -28.31 17.42 4.13
CA PRO A 300 -29.19 17.52 5.28
C PRO A 300 -30.55 16.84 5.06
N GLY A 301 -30.92 15.92 5.95
CA GLY A 301 -32.16 15.13 5.87
C GLY A 301 -32.07 13.84 5.06
N GLU A 302 -30.91 13.52 4.47
CA GLU A 302 -30.59 12.20 3.93
C GLU A 302 -30.07 11.28 5.04
N PHE A 303 -30.14 9.95 4.83
CA PHE A 303 -29.76 8.95 5.83
C PHE A 303 -28.41 8.30 5.51
N CYS A 304 -27.59 8.11 6.54
CA CYS A 304 -26.43 7.24 6.50
C CYS A 304 -26.61 6.10 7.49
N VAL A 305 -26.64 4.87 7.00
CA VAL A 305 -26.57 3.67 7.83
C VAL A 305 -25.10 3.35 8.12
N ILE A 306 -24.79 3.00 9.35
CA ILE A 306 -23.45 2.55 9.76
C ILE A 306 -23.60 1.15 10.38
N ILE A 307 -22.92 0.16 9.80
CA ILE A 307 -22.91 -1.23 10.28
C ILE A 307 -21.62 -1.44 11.07
N GLY A 308 -21.77 -1.87 12.33
CA GLY A 308 -20.69 -1.99 13.30
C GLY A 308 -20.46 -0.69 14.07
N ALA A 309 -20.54 -0.76 15.40
CA ALA A 309 -20.24 0.32 16.35
C ALA A 309 -18.97 0.04 17.19
N GLY A 310 -18.20 -0.99 16.83
CA GLY A 310 -16.95 -1.39 17.48
C GLY A 310 -15.75 -0.47 17.21
N GLY A 311 -14.55 -1.06 17.11
CA GLY A 311 -13.26 -0.35 17.09
C GLY A 311 -13.14 0.76 16.04
N LEU A 312 -13.55 0.52 14.78
CA LEU A 312 -13.59 1.54 13.73
C LEU A 312 -14.93 2.31 13.74
N GLY A 313 -16.03 1.59 13.95
CA GLY A 313 -17.39 2.13 13.89
C GLY A 313 -17.64 3.33 14.80
N HIS A 314 -17.24 3.25 16.07
CA HIS A 314 -17.42 4.36 17.02
C HIS A 314 -16.67 5.65 16.61
N ILE A 315 -15.59 5.53 15.82
CA ILE A 315 -14.87 6.67 15.27
C ILE A 315 -15.63 7.22 14.05
N GLY A 316 -16.09 6.34 13.16
CA GLY A 316 -16.87 6.69 11.98
C GLY A 316 -18.16 7.45 12.31
N ILE A 317 -18.87 7.04 13.35
CA ILE A 317 -20.08 7.71 13.86
C ILE A 317 -19.76 9.16 14.28
N GLN A 318 -18.71 9.35 15.09
CA GLN A 318 -18.29 10.69 15.55
C GLN A 318 -17.84 11.58 14.39
N VAL A 319 -17.08 11.05 13.43
CA VAL A 319 -16.67 11.82 12.24
C VAL A 319 -17.90 12.21 11.42
N MET A 320 -18.83 11.28 11.14
CA MET A 320 -20.06 11.56 10.40
C MET A 320 -20.93 12.62 11.09
N ALA A 321 -21.07 12.56 12.41
CA ALA A 321 -21.79 13.58 13.20
C ALA A 321 -21.05 14.94 13.21
N ALA A 322 -19.73 14.94 13.08
CA ALA A 322 -18.90 16.15 13.10
C ALA A 322 -18.79 16.88 11.75
N ILE A 323 -18.90 16.17 10.61
CA ILE A 323 -18.64 16.71 9.27
C ILE A 323 -19.81 16.61 8.28
N SER A 324 -20.83 15.81 8.57
CA SER A 324 -22.02 15.65 7.72
C SER A 324 -23.25 16.33 8.33
N GLY A 325 -24.32 16.45 7.54
CA GLY A 325 -25.66 16.79 8.03
C GLY A 325 -26.66 15.64 7.90
N ALA A 326 -26.18 14.41 7.67
CA ALA A 326 -27.03 13.24 7.46
C ALA A 326 -27.58 12.71 8.79
N THR A 327 -28.76 12.11 8.74
CA THR A 327 -29.34 11.36 9.86
C THR A 327 -28.63 10.02 9.99
N LEU A 328 -28.03 9.73 11.14
CA LEU A 328 -27.22 8.54 11.36
C LEU A 328 -28.04 7.39 11.98
N VAL A 329 -28.06 6.24 11.30
CA VAL A 329 -28.70 5.02 11.78
C VAL A 329 -27.63 3.96 12.02
N VAL A 330 -27.31 3.68 13.29
CA VAL A 330 -26.24 2.74 13.65
C VAL A 330 -26.81 1.37 13.96
N ILE A 331 -26.16 0.33 13.42
CA ILE A 331 -26.55 -1.07 13.55
C ILE A 331 -25.40 -1.85 14.18
N ASP A 332 -25.70 -2.58 15.24
CA ASP A 332 -24.77 -3.48 15.94
C ASP A 332 -25.56 -4.61 16.62
N GLN A 333 -24.91 -5.73 16.93
CA GLN A 333 -25.50 -6.83 17.70
C GLN A 333 -25.45 -6.57 19.21
N ASN A 334 -24.44 -5.84 19.69
CA ASN A 334 -24.13 -5.62 21.09
C ASN A 334 -24.89 -4.38 21.64
N PRO A 335 -25.80 -4.54 22.63
CA PRO A 335 -26.51 -3.41 23.25
C PRO A 335 -25.60 -2.35 23.86
N ASP A 336 -24.44 -2.72 24.41
CA ASP A 336 -23.49 -1.76 24.98
C ASP A 336 -22.85 -0.88 23.90
N ALA A 337 -22.57 -1.46 22.72
CA ALA A 337 -22.03 -0.73 21.57
C ALA A 337 -23.07 0.23 20.98
N LEU A 338 -24.36 -0.17 20.97
CA LEU A 338 -25.47 0.72 20.59
C LEU A 338 -25.68 1.86 21.60
N ALA A 339 -25.55 1.60 22.90
CA ALA A 339 -25.62 2.64 23.92
C ALA A 339 -24.48 3.66 23.73
N LEU A 340 -23.25 3.19 23.49
CA LEU A 340 -22.11 4.05 23.15
C LEU A 340 -22.37 4.83 21.86
N ALA A 341 -22.85 4.18 20.79
CA ALA A 341 -23.18 4.83 19.52
C ALA A 341 -24.18 5.98 19.70
N LYS A 342 -25.17 5.82 20.58
CA LYS A 342 -26.17 6.85 20.89
C LYS A 342 -25.54 8.06 21.58
N ASP A 343 -24.64 7.84 22.53
CA ASP A 343 -23.94 8.90 23.26
C ASP A 343 -22.96 9.70 22.39
N ILE A 344 -22.38 9.08 21.36
CA ILE A 344 -21.34 9.69 20.50
C ILE A 344 -21.85 10.25 19.16
N GLY A 345 -23.16 10.23 18.92
CA GLY A 345 -23.78 10.98 17.81
C GLY A 345 -24.77 10.24 16.91
N ALA A 346 -25.14 8.99 17.19
CA ALA A 346 -26.17 8.31 16.41
C ALA A 346 -27.57 8.93 16.64
N ASP A 347 -28.29 9.28 15.57
CA ASP A 347 -29.69 9.73 15.68
C ASP A 347 -30.62 8.57 16.02
N HIS A 348 -30.39 7.42 15.36
CA HIS A 348 -31.08 6.16 15.61
C HIS A 348 -30.09 5.03 15.84
N VAL A 349 -30.47 4.08 16.68
CA VAL A 349 -29.73 2.84 16.95
C VAL A 349 -30.68 1.67 16.77
N VAL A 350 -30.25 0.63 16.06
CA VAL A 350 -31.05 -0.56 15.73
C VAL A 350 -30.24 -1.79 16.06
N GLN A 351 -30.81 -2.72 16.83
CA GLN A 351 -30.12 -3.97 17.17
C GLN A 351 -30.26 -5.00 16.05
N ALA A 352 -29.13 -5.45 15.52
CA ALA A 352 -29.07 -6.56 14.57
C ALA A 352 -29.55 -7.86 15.23
N LYS A 353 -30.31 -8.65 14.46
CA LYS A 353 -30.96 -9.90 14.89
C LYS A 353 -30.81 -10.93 13.77
N ASP A 354 -30.60 -12.19 14.14
CA ASP A 354 -30.38 -13.31 13.21
C ASP A 354 -31.56 -13.54 12.24
N ASP A 355 -32.77 -13.09 12.60
CA ASP A 355 -33.96 -13.17 11.75
C ASP A 355 -34.01 -12.13 10.62
N GLY A 356 -33.08 -11.16 10.62
CA GLY A 356 -33.01 -10.09 9.63
C GLY A 356 -34.05 -8.98 9.81
N SER A 357 -34.89 -9.02 10.84
CA SER A 357 -36.00 -8.06 11.06
C SER A 357 -35.55 -6.61 11.22
N PHE A 358 -34.30 -6.38 11.61
CA PHE A 358 -33.69 -5.07 11.71
C PHE A 358 -33.61 -4.32 10.37
N VAL A 359 -33.60 -5.04 9.23
CA VAL A 359 -33.63 -4.43 7.89
C VAL A 359 -34.97 -3.69 7.67
N ASP A 360 -36.08 -4.28 8.08
CA ASP A 360 -37.40 -3.65 7.97
C ASP A 360 -37.51 -2.42 8.89
N GLU A 361 -36.92 -2.47 10.09
CA GLU A 361 -36.87 -1.33 11.02
C GLU A 361 -36.12 -0.13 10.40
N VAL A 362 -34.98 -0.37 9.74
CA VAL A 362 -34.22 0.64 9.01
C VAL A 362 -34.98 1.15 7.78
N LEU A 363 -35.72 0.28 7.09
CA LEU A 363 -36.59 0.69 5.99
C LEU A 363 -37.75 1.57 6.47
N GLU A 364 -38.39 1.30 7.61
CA GLU A 364 -39.41 2.19 8.16
C GLU A 364 -38.83 3.56 8.56
N LEU A 365 -37.66 3.60 9.21
CA LEU A 365 -36.96 4.84 9.56
C LEU A 365 -36.65 5.70 8.32
N THR A 366 -36.26 5.07 7.20
CA THR A 366 -35.97 5.73 5.92
C THR A 366 -37.21 5.97 5.04
N GLY A 367 -38.42 5.82 5.57
CA GLY A 367 -39.66 6.04 4.83
C GLY A 367 -39.87 5.06 3.66
N LYS A 368 -39.42 3.82 3.83
CA LYS A 368 -39.42 2.69 2.89
C LYS A 368 -38.60 2.93 1.61
N LYS A 369 -37.63 3.85 1.66
CA LYS A 369 -36.75 4.15 0.53
C LYS A 369 -35.38 3.49 0.64
N GLY A 370 -34.90 3.19 1.85
CA GLY A 370 -33.50 2.88 2.12
C GLY A 370 -32.65 4.15 2.28
N ALA A 371 -31.40 3.97 2.70
CA ALA A 371 -30.45 5.05 2.97
C ALA A 371 -29.60 5.42 1.74
N GLU A 372 -29.21 6.68 1.66
CA GLU A 372 -28.28 7.22 0.66
C GLU A 372 -26.91 6.57 0.69
N ALA A 373 -26.42 6.27 1.90
CA ALA A 373 -25.15 5.64 2.15
C ALA A 373 -25.30 4.53 3.20
N VAL A 374 -24.59 3.43 2.98
CA VAL A 374 -24.30 2.42 4.01
C VAL A 374 -22.79 2.37 4.15
N ILE A 375 -22.26 2.57 5.37
CA ILE A 375 -20.84 2.38 5.69
C ILE A 375 -20.74 1.09 6.50
N ASP A 376 -20.07 0.10 5.94
CA ASP A 376 -19.92 -1.23 6.53
C ASP A 376 -18.51 -1.41 7.08
N PHE A 377 -18.38 -1.35 8.41
CA PHE A 377 -17.14 -1.58 9.13
C PHE A 377 -16.89 -3.06 9.43
N VAL A 378 -17.82 -3.96 9.09
CA VAL A 378 -17.75 -5.40 9.40
C VAL A 378 -17.49 -6.22 8.13
N ALA A 379 -18.40 -6.17 7.15
CA ALA A 379 -18.35 -6.97 5.92
C ALA A 379 -18.07 -8.48 6.11
N GLU A 380 -18.65 -9.04 7.17
CA GLU A 380 -18.71 -10.48 7.50
C GLU A 380 -20.13 -10.88 7.94
N GLY A 381 -20.38 -12.18 8.09
CA GLY A 381 -21.60 -12.70 8.73
C GLY A 381 -22.93 -12.40 8.01
N GLY A 382 -22.91 -12.01 6.74
CA GLY A 382 -24.05 -11.54 5.98
C GLY A 382 -24.32 -10.03 6.06
N ALA A 383 -23.39 -9.25 6.64
CA ALA A 383 -23.46 -7.79 6.68
C ALA A 383 -23.60 -7.17 5.28
N THR A 384 -22.89 -7.71 4.28
CA THR A 384 -22.98 -7.19 2.90
C THR A 384 -24.37 -7.40 2.29
N SER A 385 -24.98 -8.56 2.53
CA SER A 385 -26.31 -8.90 1.99
C SER A 385 -27.44 -8.13 2.68
N THR A 386 -27.36 -7.94 4.00
CA THR A 386 -28.35 -7.15 4.75
C THR A 386 -28.18 -5.66 4.49
N GLY A 387 -26.93 -5.18 4.46
CA GLY A 387 -26.58 -3.81 4.10
C GLY A 387 -27.10 -3.37 2.73
N VAL A 388 -26.96 -4.20 1.69
CA VAL A 388 -27.49 -3.88 0.35
C VAL A 388 -29.02 -3.73 0.34
N LYS A 389 -29.76 -4.48 1.17
CA LYS A 389 -31.23 -4.34 1.30
C LYS A 389 -31.65 -3.02 1.97
N MET A 390 -30.74 -2.38 2.71
CA MET A 390 -30.97 -1.10 3.39
C MET A 390 -30.59 0.12 2.53
N LEU A 391 -30.00 -0.07 1.36
CA LEU A 391 -29.71 1.02 0.42
C LEU A 391 -30.96 1.49 -0.34
N ARG A 392 -31.03 2.79 -0.62
CA ARG A 392 -31.92 3.30 -1.66
C ARG A 392 -31.40 3.03 -3.07
N ARG A 393 -32.30 3.12 -4.04
CA ARG A 393 -31.94 3.27 -5.46
C ARG A 393 -30.94 4.43 -5.63
N ALA A 394 -29.88 4.22 -6.41
CA ALA A 394 -28.74 5.13 -6.55
C ALA A 394 -28.02 5.47 -5.23
N GLY A 395 -28.03 4.55 -4.26
CA GLY A 395 -27.27 4.63 -3.01
C GLY A 395 -25.83 4.11 -3.15
N ASN A 396 -25.02 4.38 -2.13
CA ASN A 396 -23.60 4.03 -2.09
C ASN A 396 -23.28 3.09 -0.92
N TYR A 397 -22.77 1.90 -1.24
CA TYR A 397 -22.20 0.97 -0.26
C TYR A 397 -20.70 1.24 -0.09
N TYR A 398 -20.27 1.64 1.10
CA TYR A 398 -18.86 1.80 1.44
C TYR A 398 -18.38 0.55 2.18
N VAL A 399 -17.55 -0.26 1.52
CA VAL A 399 -16.93 -1.46 2.09
C VAL A 399 -15.67 -1.02 2.83
N VAL A 400 -15.63 -1.21 4.14
CA VAL A 400 -14.50 -0.84 5.01
C VAL A 400 -13.95 -2.04 5.76
N GLY A 401 -14.83 -2.83 6.39
CA GLY A 401 -14.49 -4.16 6.90
C GLY A 401 -14.21 -5.15 5.75
N TYR A 402 -13.77 -6.37 6.09
CA TYR A 402 -13.54 -7.42 5.10
C TYR A 402 -13.63 -8.81 5.73
N GLY A 403 -14.09 -9.79 4.94
CA GLY A 403 -14.01 -11.21 5.28
C GLY A 403 -14.99 -12.10 4.51
N GLU A 404 -16.10 -11.54 4.02
CA GLU A 404 -17.02 -12.23 3.10
C GLU A 404 -16.97 -11.73 1.65
N ASN A 405 -17.62 -12.47 0.75
CA ASN A 405 -17.76 -12.12 -0.67
C ASN A 405 -19.06 -11.34 -0.92
N ILE A 406 -18.98 -10.23 -1.66
CA ILE A 406 -20.16 -9.53 -2.17
C ILE A 406 -20.78 -10.34 -3.30
N ASN A 407 -21.88 -11.05 -3.01
CA ASN A 407 -22.60 -11.89 -3.95
C ASN A 407 -24.00 -11.32 -4.26
N ILE A 408 -24.04 -10.30 -5.11
CA ILE A 408 -25.26 -9.56 -5.49
C ILE A 408 -25.54 -9.76 -7.00
N PRO A 409 -26.77 -10.13 -7.41
CA PRO A 409 -27.11 -10.25 -8.83
C PRO A 409 -26.89 -8.93 -9.57
N THR A 410 -26.16 -8.97 -10.68
CA THR A 410 -25.85 -7.75 -11.47
C THR A 410 -27.09 -7.04 -12.03
N ILE A 411 -28.19 -7.78 -12.21
CA ILE A 411 -29.50 -7.21 -12.56
C ILE A 411 -30.05 -6.29 -11.46
N ASP A 412 -29.82 -6.60 -10.19
CA ASP A 412 -30.26 -5.76 -9.07
C ASP A 412 -29.39 -4.51 -9.00
N ILE A 413 -28.07 -4.66 -9.21
CA ILE A 413 -27.13 -3.53 -9.28
C ILE A 413 -27.55 -2.54 -10.38
N ILE A 414 -27.74 -2.99 -11.62
CA ILE A 414 -28.06 -2.08 -12.73
C ILE A 414 -29.51 -1.57 -12.70
N SER A 415 -30.45 -2.34 -12.16
CA SER A 415 -31.86 -1.90 -12.08
C SER A 415 -32.12 -0.92 -10.94
N THR A 416 -31.28 -0.92 -9.90
CA THR A 416 -31.34 0.02 -8.78
C THR A 416 -30.29 1.13 -8.84
N GLU A 417 -29.25 0.99 -9.68
CA GLU A 417 -28.13 1.93 -9.85
C GLU A 417 -27.28 2.10 -8.56
N ILE A 418 -27.25 1.08 -7.70
CA ILE A 418 -26.42 1.10 -6.48
C ILE A 418 -24.93 0.94 -6.80
N ASN A 419 -24.08 1.51 -5.93
CA ASN A 419 -22.64 1.53 -6.10
C ASN A 419 -21.95 0.77 -4.95
N PHE A 420 -20.84 0.09 -5.26
CA PHE A 420 -19.94 -0.48 -4.26
C PHE A 420 -18.60 0.25 -4.31
N ILE A 421 -18.18 0.82 -3.19
CA ILE A 421 -17.03 1.70 -3.06
C ILE A 421 -16.09 1.12 -2.01
N GLY A 422 -14.92 0.66 -2.45
CA GLY A 422 -13.87 0.19 -1.54
C GLY A 422 -13.23 1.34 -0.75
N ASN A 423 -12.93 1.08 0.52
CA ASN A 423 -12.17 1.98 1.38
C ASN A 423 -10.99 1.23 2.01
N LEU A 424 -9.82 1.86 2.02
CA LEU A 424 -8.59 1.31 2.59
C LEU A 424 -7.80 2.48 3.16
N VAL A 425 -7.50 2.45 4.47
CA VAL A 425 -6.70 3.48 5.15
C VAL A 425 -7.21 4.89 4.79
N GLY A 426 -6.32 5.80 4.40
CA GLY A 426 -6.64 7.16 3.96
C GLY A 426 -5.38 7.88 3.52
N SER A 427 -5.49 9.18 3.24
CA SER A 427 -4.34 10.03 2.89
C SER A 427 -3.71 10.69 4.12
N TYR A 428 -2.51 11.26 3.95
CA TYR A 428 -1.92 12.16 4.94
C TYR A 428 -2.86 13.31 5.34
N ASN A 429 -3.67 13.82 4.40
CA ASN A 429 -4.62 14.92 4.65
C ASN A 429 -5.80 14.44 5.50
N ASP A 430 -6.33 13.24 5.23
CA ASP A 430 -7.41 12.63 6.02
C ASP A 430 -6.97 12.50 7.50
N LEU A 431 -5.75 12.01 7.76
CA LEU A 431 -5.22 11.90 9.13
C LEU A 431 -4.99 13.27 9.77
N SER A 432 -4.52 14.26 8.98
CA SER A 432 -4.32 15.63 9.46
C SER A 432 -5.63 16.30 9.86
N GLU A 433 -6.70 16.12 9.07
CA GLU A 433 -8.04 16.64 9.34
C GLU A 433 -8.69 15.92 10.55
N LEU A 434 -8.48 14.61 10.67
CA LEU A 434 -8.89 13.84 11.85
C LEU A 434 -8.21 14.34 13.14
N MET A 435 -6.91 14.67 13.11
CA MET A 435 -6.23 15.28 14.26
C MET A 435 -6.83 16.64 14.65
N VAL A 436 -7.33 17.41 13.68
CA VAL A 436 -8.05 18.66 13.97
C VAL A 436 -9.40 18.38 14.67
N LEU A 437 -10.14 17.33 14.27
CA LEU A 437 -11.38 16.94 14.96
C LEU A 437 -11.10 16.41 16.38
N ALA A 438 -10.03 15.64 16.57
CA ALA A 438 -9.59 15.16 17.88
C ALA A 438 -9.20 16.32 18.81
N ALA A 439 -8.40 17.29 18.32
CA ALA A 439 -8.00 18.48 19.08
C ALA A 439 -9.17 19.44 19.39
N GLN A 440 -10.26 19.38 18.61
CA GLN A 440 -11.54 20.04 18.88
C GLN A 440 -12.42 19.27 19.89
N GLY A 441 -12.05 18.05 20.27
CA GLY A 441 -12.84 17.17 21.13
C GLY A 441 -14.10 16.60 20.48
N LYS A 442 -14.21 16.66 19.15
CA LYS A 442 -15.35 16.13 18.37
C LYS A 442 -15.22 14.64 18.06
N VAL A 443 -14.00 14.13 18.05
CA VAL A 443 -13.70 12.70 17.96
C VAL A 443 -12.87 12.34 19.19
N LYS A 444 -13.33 11.34 19.94
CA LYS A 444 -12.65 10.78 21.10
C LYS A 444 -12.57 9.27 20.92
N LEU A 445 -11.37 8.72 21.13
CA LEU A 445 -11.22 7.27 21.22
C LEU A 445 -11.69 6.78 22.58
N HIS A 446 -12.34 5.62 22.56
CA HIS A 446 -12.50 4.79 23.74
C HIS A 446 -11.36 3.76 23.72
N THR A 447 -10.46 3.81 24.69
CA THR A 447 -9.25 2.98 24.71
C THR A 447 -9.07 2.25 26.04
N GLN A 448 -8.46 1.06 25.95
CA GLN A 448 -7.89 0.36 27.09
C GLN A 448 -6.37 0.25 26.89
N GLN A 449 -5.59 0.77 27.83
CA GLN A 449 -4.12 0.74 27.76
C GLN A 449 -3.57 -0.53 28.42
N TYR A 450 -2.61 -1.16 27.75
CA TYR A 450 -1.84 -2.31 28.19
C TYR A 450 -0.35 -1.97 28.07
N LYS A 451 0.53 -2.65 28.80
CA LYS A 451 1.98 -2.53 28.55
C LYS A 451 2.35 -3.32 27.29
N LEU A 452 3.41 -2.92 26.60
CA LEU A 452 3.96 -3.69 25.49
C LEU A 452 4.35 -5.12 25.91
N ALA A 453 4.84 -5.30 27.14
CA ALA A 453 5.14 -6.61 27.72
C ALA A 453 3.89 -7.49 27.95
N ASP A 454 2.70 -6.88 28.05
CA ASP A 454 1.42 -7.57 28.26
C ASP A 454 0.71 -7.85 26.91
N PHE A 455 1.43 -7.80 25.78
CA PHE A 455 0.91 -8.00 24.40
C PHE A 455 -0.08 -9.16 24.26
N GLN A 456 0.26 -10.35 24.78
CA GLN A 456 -0.61 -11.52 24.66
C GLN A 456 -1.97 -11.30 25.35
N GLN A 457 -1.98 -10.64 26.51
CA GLN A 457 -3.21 -10.33 27.24
C GLN A 457 -4.09 -9.34 26.47
N ALA A 458 -3.50 -8.37 25.77
CA ALA A 458 -4.24 -7.43 24.94
C ALA A 458 -4.90 -8.11 23.73
N ILE A 459 -4.20 -9.05 23.09
CA ILE A 459 -4.76 -9.88 22.00
C ILE A 459 -5.86 -10.82 22.53
N ASP A 460 -5.62 -11.52 23.64
CA ASP A 460 -6.57 -12.46 24.24
C ASP A 460 -7.86 -11.76 24.74
N ASP A 461 -7.78 -10.49 25.14
CA ASP A 461 -8.95 -9.69 25.52
C ASP A 461 -9.70 -9.15 24.29
N LEU A 462 -9.00 -8.77 23.23
CA LEU A 462 -9.61 -8.30 21.97
C LEU A 462 -10.35 -9.45 21.26
N SER A 463 -9.70 -10.61 21.09
CA SER A 463 -10.33 -11.82 20.52
C SER A 463 -11.49 -12.38 21.36
N ALA A 464 -11.61 -11.96 22.63
CA ALA A 464 -12.69 -12.36 23.52
C ALA A 464 -13.80 -11.30 23.66
N GLY A 465 -13.80 -10.25 22.84
CA GLY A 465 -14.81 -9.19 22.85
C GLY A 465 -14.86 -8.39 24.16
N LYS A 466 -13.73 -8.27 24.87
CA LYS A 466 -13.64 -7.57 26.18
C LYS A 466 -13.18 -6.12 26.05
N VAL A 467 -12.59 -5.74 24.92
CA VAL A 467 -11.95 -4.44 24.72
C VAL A 467 -12.97 -3.45 24.15
N ARG A 468 -13.56 -2.64 25.02
CA ARG A 468 -14.47 -1.57 24.57
C ARG A 468 -13.71 -0.46 23.83
N GLY A 469 -13.73 -0.52 22.50
CA GLY A 469 -13.11 0.46 21.61
C GLY A 469 -11.79 -0.04 21.01
N ARG A 470 -10.64 0.43 21.49
CA ARG A 470 -9.30 0.02 21.00
C ARG A 470 -8.33 -0.34 22.14
N ALA A 471 -7.57 -1.41 21.97
CA ALA A 471 -6.43 -1.71 22.85
C ALA A 471 -5.21 -0.89 22.40
N ILE A 472 -4.50 -0.26 23.34
CA ILE A 472 -3.29 0.52 23.09
C ILE A 472 -2.13 -0.08 23.88
N LEU A 473 -1.04 -0.45 23.20
CA LEU A 473 0.19 -0.88 23.86
C LEU A 473 1.09 0.32 24.16
N VAL A 474 1.61 0.39 25.39
CA VAL A 474 2.55 1.42 25.84
C VAL A 474 3.85 0.74 26.31
N PRO A 475 5.03 1.11 25.77
CA PRO A 475 6.32 0.55 26.18
C PRO A 475 6.71 0.94 27.63
#